data_AF-A0A2J9V0X5-F1
#
_entry.id   AF-A0A2J9V0X5-F1
#
_cell.length_a   1.000
_cell.length_b   1.000
_cell.length_c   1.000
_cell.angle_alpha   90.00
_cell.angle_beta   90.00
_cell.angle_gamma   90.00
#
_symmetry.space_group_name_H-M   'P 1'
#
loop_
_entity.id
_entity.type
_entity.pdbx_description
1 polymer ?
#
loop_
_entity_poly.entity_id
_entity_poly.type
_entity_poly.pdbx_seq_one_letter_code
_entity_poly.pdbx_strand_id
1 'polypeptide(L)'
;MAKQDLKKGELAEERLRLYFLNLGYFVVRSIKADFKGFDITDVDLFLYSRPSPISRERTNVDVKMKQRPQALERIFWTKGLQDVLGLEKCIVATTDKRSHVGEFGAKHNVLVLDGNFMGKLDSTERYSSDRLTEEELLDMIELYSVGELGGNWKKCYEQSKSNLLLKLNFDGVNHYLDMVKRVLEECSSGFTSQATIRMLYIYTSFFLIALDYSIKDYSYKDQPDRVRLISDGIRFGEKGKAKSLEIISMSTALLKSFMAKEEHDYGAIEHEVLSQFDSILSDDIAEYLGSTKQMQKLFSLAMNFEKHGYDRQLQSPLELAPELQSIIGLLCDFYNIDRKKILIKFSN
;
A
#
# COMPACT_ATOMS: atom_id res chain seq x y z
N MET A 1 -3.50 9.10 -24.21
CA MET A 1 -4.81 8.56 -23.81
C MET A 1 -5.83 9.70 -23.75
N ALA A 2 -7.03 9.48 -24.28
CA ALA A 2 -8.13 10.43 -24.14
C ALA A 2 -8.54 10.50 -22.66
N LYS A 3 -8.87 11.70 -22.16
CA LYS A 3 -9.30 11.89 -20.78
C LYS A 3 -10.63 11.17 -20.58
N GLN A 4 -10.71 10.28 -19.59
CA GLN A 4 -11.96 9.60 -19.27
C GLN A 4 -12.84 10.53 -18.42
N ASP A 5 -14.11 10.67 -18.81
CA ASP A 5 -15.10 11.40 -18.02
C ASP A 5 -15.57 10.52 -16.86
N LEU A 6 -15.19 10.90 -15.65
CA LEU A 6 -15.60 10.23 -14.42
C LEU A 6 -17.10 10.40 -14.16
N LYS A 7 -17.73 9.35 -13.64
CA LYS A 7 -19.10 9.44 -13.13
C LYS A 7 -19.13 10.35 -11.91
N LYS A 8 -20.33 10.84 -11.56
CA LYS A 8 -20.53 11.76 -10.42
C LYS A 8 -19.96 11.25 -9.09
N GLY A 9 -20.06 9.94 -8.83
CA GLY A 9 -19.49 9.32 -7.61
C GLY A 9 -17.97 9.32 -7.63
N GLU A 10 -17.38 8.77 -8.69
CA GLU A 10 -15.93 8.71 -8.93
C GLU A 10 -15.28 10.11 -8.88
N LEU A 11 -15.94 11.11 -9.46
CA LEU A 11 -15.48 12.50 -9.41
C LEU A 11 -15.48 13.07 -7.98
N ALA A 12 -16.47 12.71 -7.16
CA ALA A 12 -16.54 13.17 -5.78
C ALA A 12 -15.46 12.51 -4.90
N GLU A 13 -15.20 11.22 -5.09
CA GLU A 13 -14.08 10.52 -4.46
C GLU A 13 -12.75 11.16 -4.83
N GLU A 14 -12.56 11.48 -6.11
CA GLU A 14 -11.33 12.06 -6.60
C GLU A 14 -11.09 13.50 -6.09
N ARG A 15 -12.14 14.30 -5.95
CA ARG A 15 -12.08 15.60 -5.27
C ARG A 15 -11.71 15.45 -3.79
N LEU A 16 -12.37 14.54 -3.08
CA LEU A 16 -12.06 14.28 -1.68
C LEU A 16 -10.63 13.74 -1.51
N ARG A 17 -10.16 12.90 -2.44
CA ARG A 17 -8.78 12.43 -2.48
C ARG A 17 -7.81 13.60 -2.55
N LEU A 18 -8.05 14.56 -3.44
CA LEU A 18 -7.22 15.75 -3.56
C LEU A 18 -7.26 16.61 -2.28
N TYR A 19 -8.45 16.81 -1.70
CA TYR A 19 -8.62 17.52 -0.44
C TYR A 19 -7.77 16.91 0.68
N PHE A 20 -7.89 15.59 0.90
CA PHE A 20 -7.13 14.90 1.93
C PHE A 20 -5.62 14.89 1.62
N LEU A 21 -5.23 14.77 0.35
CA LEU A 21 -3.82 14.86 -0.03
C LEU A 21 -3.24 16.25 0.32
N ASN A 22 -3.99 17.33 0.07
CA ASN A 22 -3.59 18.69 0.43
C ASN A 22 -3.49 18.91 1.95
N LEU A 23 -4.24 18.12 2.74
CA LEU A 23 -4.11 18.09 4.20
C LEU A 23 -2.94 17.20 4.69
N GLY A 24 -2.19 16.58 3.78
CA GLY A 24 -1.04 15.75 4.10
C GLY A 24 -1.37 14.29 4.40
N TYR A 25 -2.53 13.79 3.97
CA TYR A 25 -2.85 12.36 4.04
C TYR A 25 -2.30 11.64 2.81
N PHE A 26 -1.87 10.40 3.00
CA PHE A 26 -1.74 9.44 1.91
C PHE A 26 -3.13 8.84 1.64
N VAL A 27 -3.55 8.83 0.38
CA VAL A 27 -4.94 8.50 0.03
C VAL A 27 -4.99 7.49 -1.11
N VAL A 28 -5.78 6.43 -0.92
CA VAL A 28 -6.03 5.42 -1.94
C VAL A 28 -7.54 5.23 -2.12
N ARG A 29 -7.97 5.17 -3.38
CA ARG A 29 -9.38 5.03 -3.79
C ARG A 29 -9.77 3.57 -3.98
N SER A 30 -11.05 3.29 -3.73
CA SER A 30 -11.73 2.05 -4.13
C SER A 30 -10.95 0.79 -3.69
N ILE A 31 -10.94 0.56 -2.38
CA ILE A 31 -10.21 -0.57 -1.77
C ILE A 31 -11.20 -1.65 -1.37
N LYS A 32 -10.99 -2.88 -1.88
CA LYS A 32 -11.79 -4.04 -1.51
C LYS A 32 -11.38 -4.55 -0.14
N ALA A 33 -12.34 -4.74 0.74
CA ALA A 33 -12.19 -5.50 1.97
C ALA A 33 -12.67 -6.93 1.72
N ASP A 34 -11.74 -7.88 1.74
CA ASP A 34 -12.04 -9.30 1.61
C ASP A 34 -11.86 -10.03 2.95
N PHE A 35 -12.54 -11.16 3.09
CA PHE A 35 -12.28 -12.11 4.16
C PHE A 35 -12.29 -13.53 3.60
N LYS A 36 -11.15 -14.22 3.74
CA LYS A 36 -10.95 -15.60 3.25
C LYS A 36 -11.31 -15.75 1.77
N GLY A 37 -11.00 -14.74 0.95
CA GLY A 37 -11.28 -14.75 -0.49
C GLY A 37 -12.71 -14.39 -0.88
N PHE A 38 -13.55 -13.96 0.06
CA PHE A 38 -14.86 -13.38 -0.23
C PHE A 38 -14.80 -11.86 -0.09
N ASP A 39 -15.15 -11.15 -1.15
CA ASP A 39 -15.34 -9.70 -1.13
C ASP A 39 -16.50 -9.37 -0.19
N ILE A 40 -16.21 -8.66 0.91
CA ILE A 40 -17.23 -8.22 1.87
C ILE A 40 -17.83 -6.89 1.41
N THR A 41 -16.96 -5.91 1.17
CA THR A 41 -17.36 -4.55 0.83
C THR A 41 -16.18 -3.75 0.28
N ASP A 42 -16.46 -2.56 -0.21
CA ASP A 42 -15.47 -1.61 -0.69
C ASP A 42 -15.40 -0.40 0.25
N VAL A 43 -14.19 0.08 0.50
CA VAL A 43 -13.92 1.37 1.14
C VAL A 43 -13.70 2.40 0.03
N ASP A 44 -14.53 3.44 -0.01
CA ASP A 44 -14.48 4.46 -1.07
C ASP A 44 -13.11 5.20 -1.04
N LEU A 45 -12.66 5.67 0.14
CA LEU A 45 -11.29 6.14 0.36
C LEU A 45 -10.67 5.55 1.63
N PHE A 46 -9.42 5.12 1.53
CA PHE A 46 -8.56 4.86 2.67
C PHE A 46 -7.58 6.01 2.82
N LEU A 47 -7.51 6.56 4.03
CA LEU A 47 -6.54 7.59 4.39
C LEU A 47 -5.53 7.02 5.37
N TYR A 48 -4.28 7.37 5.18
CA TYR A 48 -3.21 7.16 6.13
C TYR A 48 -2.58 8.51 6.48
N SER A 49 -2.38 8.75 7.78
CA SER A 49 -1.67 9.94 8.25
C SER A 49 -0.66 9.60 9.34
N ARG A 50 0.36 10.46 9.43
CA ARG A 50 1.38 10.43 10.46
C ARG A 50 1.34 11.73 11.27
N PRO A 51 0.36 11.90 12.17
CA PRO A 51 0.18 13.14 12.92
C PRO A 51 1.35 13.47 13.86
N SER A 52 2.11 12.46 14.30
CA SER A 52 3.30 12.66 15.13
C SER A 52 4.34 11.56 14.87
N PRO A 53 5.58 11.70 15.39
CA PRO A 53 6.59 10.65 15.27
C PRO A 53 6.19 9.29 15.86
N ILE A 54 5.24 9.27 16.79
CA ILE A 54 4.80 8.06 17.53
C ILE A 54 3.39 7.60 17.14
N SER A 55 2.61 8.43 16.43
CA SER A 55 1.22 8.11 16.09
C SER A 55 1.02 8.00 14.58
N ARG A 56 0.32 6.94 14.18
CA ARG A 56 -0.13 6.67 12.82
C ARG A 56 -1.62 6.41 12.89
N GLU A 57 -2.37 6.97 11.96
CA GLU A 57 -3.81 6.84 11.92
C GLU A 57 -4.28 6.41 10.53
N ARG A 58 -5.12 5.39 10.50
CA ARG A 58 -5.81 4.89 9.32
C ARG A 58 -7.28 5.26 9.41
N THR A 59 -7.86 5.67 8.29
CA THR A 59 -9.22 6.19 8.24
C THR A 59 -9.96 5.61 7.04
N ASN A 60 -11.15 5.05 7.26
CA ASN A 60 -12.07 4.75 6.16
C ASN A 60 -13.02 5.93 5.91
N VAL A 61 -13.25 6.23 4.64
CA VAL A 61 -14.22 7.25 4.19
C VAL A 61 -15.30 6.58 3.34
N ASP A 62 -16.56 6.83 3.67
CA ASP A 62 -17.73 6.49 2.84
C ASP A 62 -18.25 7.76 2.17
N VAL A 63 -18.36 7.73 0.84
CA VAL A 63 -18.77 8.85 0.00
C VAL A 63 -20.13 8.53 -0.61
N LYS A 64 -21.16 9.31 -0.28
CA LYS A 64 -22.52 9.14 -0.85
C LYS A 64 -23.10 10.41 -1.45
N MET A 65 -23.07 10.42 -2.78
CA MET A 65 -23.57 11.50 -3.64
C MET A 65 -24.95 11.19 -4.22
N LYS A 66 -25.99 11.19 -3.37
CA LYS A 66 -27.40 10.97 -3.79
C LYS A 66 -28.28 12.18 -3.52
N GLN A 67 -29.47 12.25 -4.14
CA GLN A 67 -30.44 13.33 -3.85
C GLN A 67 -31.03 13.20 -2.44
N ARG A 68 -31.22 11.97 -1.97
CA ARG A 68 -31.62 11.65 -0.59
C ARG A 68 -30.59 10.68 -0.01
N PRO A 69 -29.46 11.19 0.51
CA PRO A 69 -28.49 10.33 1.18
C PRO A 69 -29.09 9.87 2.52
N GLN A 70 -29.11 8.56 2.77
CA GLN A 70 -29.47 8.00 4.07
C GLN A 70 -28.31 8.22 5.05
N ALA A 71 -27.97 9.49 5.34
CA ALA A 71 -26.71 9.85 5.97
C ALA A 71 -26.57 9.30 7.41
N LEU A 72 -27.66 9.21 8.17
CA LEU A 72 -27.64 8.57 9.49
C LEU A 72 -27.31 7.07 9.41
N GLU A 73 -27.87 6.35 8.43
CA GLU A 73 -27.53 4.94 8.19
C GLU A 73 -26.07 4.79 7.77
N ARG A 74 -25.54 5.74 6.99
CA ARG A 74 -24.12 5.76 6.60
C ARG A 74 -23.19 5.96 7.78
N ILE A 75 -23.58 6.73 8.80
CA ILE A 75 -22.79 6.83 10.03
C ILE A 75 -22.66 5.46 10.71
N PHE A 76 -23.75 4.69 10.83
CA PHE A 76 -23.69 3.34 11.37
C PHE A 76 -22.84 2.39 10.51
N TRP A 77 -23.03 2.42 9.19
CA TRP A 77 -22.26 1.59 8.26
C TRP A 77 -20.76 1.85 8.36
N THR A 78 -20.37 3.12 8.25
CA THR A 78 -18.97 3.56 8.27
C THR A 78 -18.30 3.30 9.61
N LYS A 79 -19.04 3.47 10.71
CA LYS A 79 -18.56 3.15 12.06
C LYS A 79 -18.39 1.65 12.26
N GLY A 80 -19.35 0.84 11.81
CA GLY A 80 -19.24 -0.62 11.85
C GLY A 80 -18.03 -1.11 11.04
N LEU A 81 -17.81 -0.54 9.86
CA LEU A 81 -16.65 -0.86 9.02
C LEU A 81 -15.33 -0.47 9.69
N GLN A 82 -15.27 0.71 10.32
CA GLN A 82 -14.11 1.14 11.12
C GLN A 82 -13.78 0.10 12.21
N ASP A 83 -14.79 -0.30 12.97
CA ASP A 83 -14.61 -1.18 14.12
C ASP A 83 -14.17 -2.59 13.67
N VAL A 84 -14.79 -3.14 12.61
CA VAL A 84 -14.45 -4.46 12.05
C VAL A 84 -13.03 -4.49 11.47
N LEU A 85 -12.62 -3.41 10.80
CA LEU A 85 -11.28 -3.30 10.20
C LEU A 85 -10.22 -2.82 11.20
N GLY A 86 -10.61 -2.48 12.43
CA GLY A 86 -9.73 -1.97 13.47
C GLY A 86 -9.02 -0.67 13.09
N LEU A 87 -9.71 0.26 12.43
CA LEU A 87 -9.16 1.55 12.00
C LEU A 87 -9.31 2.61 13.10
N GLU A 88 -8.41 3.60 13.11
CA GLU A 88 -8.37 4.62 14.15
C GLU A 88 -9.51 5.64 14.02
N LYS A 89 -9.90 5.99 12.79
CA LYS A 89 -10.93 7.00 12.50
C LYS A 89 -11.84 6.59 11.35
N CYS A 90 -12.98 7.26 11.23
CA CYS A 90 -13.84 7.12 10.07
C CYS A 90 -14.59 8.42 9.71
N ILE A 91 -14.92 8.56 8.42
CA ILE A 91 -15.50 9.77 7.85
C ILE A 91 -16.67 9.40 6.93
N VAL A 92 -17.76 10.17 7.02
CA VAL A 92 -18.86 10.11 6.04
C VAL A 92 -18.89 11.41 5.26
N ALA A 93 -18.75 11.33 3.94
CA ALA A 93 -18.96 12.45 3.03
C ALA A 93 -20.31 12.33 2.33
N THR A 94 -21.15 13.36 2.45
CA THR A 94 -22.55 13.30 2.01
C THR A 94 -23.06 14.63 1.47
N THR A 95 -24.07 14.57 0.61
CA THR A 95 -24.82 15.73 0.13
C THR A 95 -25.85 16.24 1.14
N ASP A 96 -26.03 15.57 2.27
CA ASP A 96 -26.96 15.96 3.33
C ASP A 96 -26.53 17.26 4.02
N LYS A 97 -27.43 18.23 4.15
CA LYS A 97 -27.15 19.54 4.76
C LYS A 97 -27.74 19.71 6.17
N ARG A 98 -28.43 18.69 6.69
CA ARG A 98 -29.13 18.77 7.97
C ARG A 98 -28.12 18.72 9.12
N SER A 99 -28.10 19.74 9.98
CA SER A 99 -27.10 19.86 11.06
C SER A 99 -27.09 18.66 12.01
N HIS A 100 -28.26 18.07 12.28
CA HIS A 100 -28.38 16.90 13.17
C HIS A 100 -27.60 15.68 12.67
N VAL A 101 -27.29 15.59 11.36
CA VAL A 101 -26.44 14.51 10.83
C VAL A 101 -25.00 14.68 11.34
N GLY A 102 -24.47 15.90 11.29
CA GLY A 102 -23.14 16.22 11.83
C GLY A 102 -23.08 16.08 13.36
N GLU A 103 -24.11 16.55 14.06
CA GLU A 103 -24.23 16.38 15.53
C GLU A 103 -24.27 14.89 15.92
N PHE A 104 -25.05 14.08 15.19
CA PHE A 104 -25.11 12.64 15.40
C PHE A 104 -23.77 11.96 15.13
N GLY A 105 -23.11 12.30 14.02
CA GLY A 105 -21.77 11.80 13.71
C GLY A 105 -20.76 12.12 14.81
N ALA A 106 -20.69 13.38 15.23
CA ALA A 106 -19.78 13.82 16.29
C ALA A 106 -20.02 13.07 17.62
N LYS A 107 -21.28 12.84 17.99
CA LYS A 107 -21.65 12.05 19.19
C LYS A 107 -21.12 10.61 19.14
N HIS A 108 -20.90 10.06 17.95
CA HIS A 108 -20.44 8.70 17.71
C HIS A 108 -19.00 8.62 17.20
N ASN A 109 -18.22 9.70 17.32
CA ASN A 109 -16.84 9.80 16.83
C ASN A 109 -16.69 9.53 15.32
N VAL A 110 -17.70 9.95 14.54
CA VAL A 110 -17.69 9.90 13.07
C VAL A 110 -17.65 11.34 12.55
N LEU A 111 -16.61 11.69 11.80
CA LEU A 111 -16.56 12.99 11.14
C LEU A 111 -17.51 13.00 9.94
N VAL A 112 -18.39 14.00 9.86
CA VAL A 112 -19.30 14.17 8.73
C VAL A 112 -18.87 15.37 7.91
N LEU A 113 -18.51 15.12 6.66
CA LEU A 113 -18.33 16.14 5.62
C LEU A 113 -19.69 16.34 4.93
N ASP A 114 -20.43 17.35 5.39
CA ASP A 114 -21.81 17.60 5.01
C ASP A 114 -21.94 18.23 3.60
N GLY A 115 -23.18 18.41 3.13
CA GLY A 115 -23.47 18.96 1.83
C GLY A 115 -23.04 20.43 1.66
N ASN A 116 -22.78 21.16 2.74
CA ASN A 116 -22.24 22.51 2.67
C ASN A 116 -20.73 22.45 2.39
N PHE A 117 -20.02 21.55 3.08
CA PHE A 117 -18.62 21.24 2.80
C PHE A 117 -18.45 20.73 1.37
N MET A 118 -19.22 19.73 0.95
CA MET A 118 -19.14 19.15 -0.40
C MET A 118 -19.44 20.20 -1.48
N GLY A 119 -20.40 21.10 -1.25
CA GLY A 119 -20.69 22.21 -2.17
C GLY A 119 -19.53 23.20 -2.31
N LYS A 120 -18.77 23.45 -1.23
CA LYS A 120 -17.55 24.28 -1.29
C LYS A 120 -16.44 23.55 -2.06
N LEU A 121 -16.22 22.27 -1.75
CA LEU A 121 -15.22 21.43 -2.40
C LEU A 121 -15.39 21.44 -3.93
N ASP A 122 -16.63 21.31 -4.41
CA ASP A 122 -16.98 21.36 -5.83
C ASP A 122 -16.61 22.70 -6.52
N SER A 123 -16.55 23.80 -5.75
CA SER A 123 -16.25 25.14 -6.25
C SER A 123 -14.77 25.52 -6.19
N THR A 124 -14.02 24.96 -5.23
CA THR A 124 -12.64 25.36 -4.93
C THR A 124 -11.60 24.38 -5.46
N GLU A 125 -11.92 23.08 -5.48
CA GLU A 125 -10.98 22.06 -5.92
C GLU A 125 -11.32 21.59 -7.33
N ARG A 126 -10.63 22.18 -8.30
CA ARG A 126 -10.64 21.64 -9.67
C ARG A 126 -9.85 20.34 -9.64
N TYR A 127 -10.49 19.26 -10.10
CA TYR A 127 -9.81 18.01 -10.38
C TYR A 127 -8.56 18.29 -11.23
N SER A 128 -7.38 17.90 -10.74
CA SER A 128 -6.12 18.16 -11.43
C SER A 128 -6.09 17.42 -12.77
N SER A 129 -5.93 18.15 -13.86
CA SER A 129 -5.75 17.57 -15.20
C SER A 129 -4.41 16.85 -15.37
N ASP A 130 -3.50 17.00 -14.40
CA ASP A 130 -2.10 16.61 -14.54
C ASP A 130 -1.79 15.27 -13.88
N ARG A 131 -2.84 14.59 -13.40
CA ARG A 131 -2.78 13.26 -12.79
C ARG A 131 -3.69 12.29 -13.55
N LEU A 132 -3.26 11.04 -13.64
CA LEU A 132 -4.10 9.92 -14.08
C LEU A 132 -5.17 9.63 -13.04
N THR A 133 -6.38 9.36 -13.53
CA THR A 133 -7.42 8.72 -12.74
C THR A 133 -7.03 7.28 -12.40
N GLU A 134 -7.68 6.71 -11.38
CA GLU A 134 -7.55 5.28 -11.05
C GLU A 134 -7.92 4.42 -12.27
N GLU A 135 -8.98 4.81 -12.97
CA GLU A 135 -9.53 4.13 -14.12
C GLU A 135 -8.55 4.14 -15.31
N GLU A 136 -7.95 5.30 -15.63
CA GLU A 136 -6.90 5.41 -16.66
C GLU A 136 -5.67 4.56 -16.32
N LEU A 137 -5.27 4.48 -15.04
CA LEU A 137 -4.16 3.64 -14.62
C LEU A 137 -4.49 2.14 -14.77
N LEU A 138 -5.68 1.72 -14.34
CA LEU A 138 -6.13 0.34 -14.45
C LEU A 138 -6.21 -0.11 -15.90
N ASP A 139 -6.72 0.73 -16.80
CA ASP A 139 -6.75 0.45 -18.24
C ASP A 139 -5.34 0.30 -18.81
N MET A 140 -4.38 1.09 -18.35
CA MET A 140 -2.97 0.98 -18.75
C MET A 140 -2.34 -0.34 -18.27
N ILE A 141 -2.61 -0.74 -17.02
CA ILE A 141 -2.13 -2.01 -16.45
C ILE A 141 -2.78 -3.20 -17.16
N GLU A 142 -4.09 -3.12 -17.45
CA GLU A 142 -4.82 -4.16 -18.17
C GLU A 142 -4.23 -4.34 -19.57
N LEU A 143 -4.06 -3.26 -20.32
CA LEU A 143 -3.49 -3.31 -21.67
C LEU A 143 -2.08 -3.93 -21.69
N TYR A 144 -1.28 -3.66 -20.67
CA TYR A 144 0.02 -4.30 -20.48
C TYR A 144 -0.09 -5.82 -20.19
N SER A 145 -1.15 -6.23 -19.48
CA SER A 145 -1.34 -7.62 -19.01
C SER A 145 -1.83 -8.59 -20.09
N VAL A 146 -2.34 -8.12 -21.23
CA VAL A 146 -2.97 -8.98 -22.28
C VAL A 146 -1.95 -9.78 -23.13
N GLY A 147 -0.64 -9.62 -22.93
CA GLY A 147 0.36 -10.48 -23.57
C GLY A 147 0.34 -11.93 -23.07
N GLU A 148 0.60 -12.92 -23.92
CA GLU A 148 0.52 -14.38 -23.63
C GLU A 148 1.41 -14.89 -22.46
N LEU A 149 2.25 -14.02 -21.88
CA LEU A 149 3.13 -14.28 -20.73
C LEU A 149 2.83 -13.34 -19.53
N GLY A 150 1.89 -12.41 -19.67
CA GLY A 150 1.57 -11.38 -18.70
C GLY A 150 0.78 -11.93 -17.52
N GLY A 151 1.38 -11.92 -16.33
CA GLY A 151 0.64 -12.18 -15.08
C GLY A 151 -0.56 -11.24 -14.93
N ASN A 152 -1.53 -11.62 -14.09
CA ASN A 152 -2.71 -10.79 -13.83
C ASN A 152 -2.35 -9.55 -12.97
N TRP A 153 -1.71 -8.55 -13.57
CA TRP A 153 -1.20 -7.36 -12.86
C TRP A 153 -2.31 -6.51 -12.28
N LYS A 154 -3.46 -6.42 -12.95
CA LYS A 154 -4.64 -5.75 -12.41
C LYS A 154 -5.09 -6.37 -11.09
N LYS A 155 -5.23 -7.70 -11.04
CA LYS A 155 -5.55 -8.41 -9.79
C LYS A 155 -4.46 -8.23 -8.73
N CYS A 156 -3.19 -8.26 -9.12
CA CYS A 156 -2.08 -8.02 -8.18
C CYS A 156 -2.16 -6.61 -7.58
N TYR A 157 -2.50 -5.61 -8.41
CA TYR A 157 -2.66 -4.23 -8.00
C TYR A 157 -3.87 -4.04 -7.07
N GLU A 158 -5.04 -4.60 -7.41
CA GLU A 158 -6.22 -4.59 -6.54
C GLU A 158 -5.95 -5.26 -5.18
N GLN A 159 -5.31 -6.44 -5.18
CA GLN A 159 -4.90 -7.12 -3.95
C GLN A 159 -3.92 -6.28 -3.12
N SER A 160 -3.00 -5.59 -3.78
CA SER A 160 -2.02 -4.72 -3.14
C SER A 160 -2.70 -3.52 -2.45
N LYS A 161 -3.77 -2.97 -3.04
CA LYS A 161 -4.60 -1.97 -2.36
C LYS A 161 -5.32 -2.56 -1.15
N SER A 162 -5.92 -3.74 -1.28
CA SER A 162 -6.58 -4.44 -0.15
C SER A 162 -5.62 -4.69 1.02
N ASN A 163 -4.35 -4.98 0.73
CA ASN A 163 -3.33 -5.15 1.76
C ASN A 163 -3.02 -3.86 2.54
N LEU A 164 -3.23 -2.66 1.98
CA LEU A 164 -3.09 -1.41 2.74
C LEU A 164 -4.15 -1.30 3.84
N LEU A 165 -5.30 -1.96 3.64
CA LEU A 165 -6.38 -2.00 4.61
C LEU A 165 -6.17 -3.12 5.63
N LEU A 166 -5.80 -4.31 5.15
CA LEU A 166 -5.85 -5.55 5.94
C LEU A 166 -4.49 -6.02 6.47
N LYS A 167 -3.38 -5.56 5.90
CA LYS A 167 -2.03 -6.07 6.15
C LYS A 167 -0.97 -4.97 6.24
N LEU A 168 -1.23 -3.90 7.01
CA LEU A 168 -0.16 -2.97 7.38
C LEU A 168 0.67 -3.56 8.52
N ASN A 169 1.49 -4.54 8.16
CA ASN A 169 2.38 -5.30 9.02
C ASN A 169 3.52 -5.90 8.17
N PHE A 170 4.39 -6.71 8.75
CA PHE A 170 5.52 -7.27 7.98
C PHE A 170 5.12 -8.26 6.88
N ASP A 171 3.96 -8.91 6.98
CA ASP A 171 3.43 -9.73 5.87
C ASP A 171 3.07 -8.85 4.66
N GLY A 172 2.51 -7.66 4.90
CA GLY A 172 2.27 -6.67 3.85
C GLY A 172 3.56 -6.06 3.29
N VAL A 173 4.53 -5.73 4.16
CA VAL A 173 5.87 -5.28 3.74
C VAL A 173 6.47 -6.28 2.75
N ASN A 174 6.46 -7.57 3.10
CA ASN A 174 6.99 -8.63 2.25
C ASN A 174 6.21 -8.80 0.95
N HIS A 175 4.87 -8.70 1.00
CA HIS A 175 4.07 -8.68 -0.22
C HIS A 175 4.45 -7.53 -1.18
N TYR A 176 4.65 -6.32 -0.66
CA TYR A 176 5.02 -5.19 -1.51
C TYR A 176 6.45 -5.29 -2.03
N LEU A 177 7.37 -5.81 -1.22
CA LEU A 177 8.71 -6.19 -1.65
C LEU A 177 8.62 -7.19 -2.82
N ASP A 178 7.83 -8.26 -2.71
CA ASP A 178 7.63 -9.22 -3.81
C ASP A 178 7.04 -8.57 -5.08
N MET A 179 6.11 -7.62 -4.93
CA MET A 179 5.58 -6.89 -6.09
C MET A 179 6.65 -5.99 -6.74
N VAL A 180 7.45 -5.30 -5.93
CA VAL A 180 8.60 -4.52 -6.42
C VAL A 180 9.58 -5.42 -7.15
N LYS A 181 9.95 -6.58 -6.59
CA LYS A 181 10.83 -7.56 -7.22
C LYS A 181 10.35 -7.92 -8.61
N ARG A 182 9.09 -8.34 -8.72
CA ARG A 182 8.50 -8.76 -10.00
C ARG A 182 8.57 -7.64 -11.04
N VAL A 183 8.32 -6.39 -10.64
CA VAL A 183 8.41 -5.25 -11.57
C VAL A 183 9.86 -4.96 -11.95
N LEU A 184 10.81 -5.01 -11.01
CA LEU A 184 12.23 -4.82 -11.32
C LEU A 184 12.77 -5.91 -12.26
N GLU A 185 12.39 -7.17 -12.04
CA GLU A 185 12.73 -8.30 -12.91
C GLU A 185 12.20 -8.08 -14.34
N GLU A 186 10.95 -7.65 -14.47
CA GLU A 186 10.30 -7.31 -15.73
C GLU A 186 11.05 -6.19 -16.47
N CYS A 187 11.35 -5.08 -15.77
CA CYS A 187 12.10 -3.97 -16.33
C CYS A 187 13.51 -4.41 -16.78
N SER A 188 14.21 -5.19 -15.93
CA SER A 188 15.58 -5.65 -16.18
C SER A 188 15.70 -6.66 -17.33
N SER A 189 14.59 -7.31 -17.67
CA SER A 189 14.46 -8.27 -18.78
C SER A 189 14.14 -7.59 -20.11
N GLY A 190 14.04 -6.26 -20.13
CA GLY A 190 13.79 -5.47 -21.35
C GLY A 190 12.33 -5.14 -21.63
N PHE A 191 11.39 -5.56 -20.76
CA PHE A 191 9.96 -5.27 -20.88
C PHE A 191 9.58 -3.94 -20.20
N THR A 192 10.51 -2.98 -20.14
CA THR A 192 10.25 -1.68 -19.52
C THR A 192 9.22 -0.89 -20.34
N SER A 193 8.10 -0.57 -19.71
CA SER A 193 7.01 0.24 -20.25
C SER A 193 6.56 1.31 -19.25
N GLN A 194 5.74 2.27 -19.70
CA GLN A 194 5.13 3.24 -18.79
C GLN A 194 4.36 2.56 -17.65
N ALA A 195 3.63 1.48 -17.94
CA ALA A 195 2.87 0.73 -16.94
C ALA A 195 3.81 0.15 -15.87
N THR A 196 4.91 -0.48 -16.27
CA THR A 196 5.88 -1.08 -15.33
C THR A 196 6.55 -0.05 -14.43
N ILE A 197 6.97 1.10 -14.97
CA ILE A 197 7.61 2.16 -14.17
C ILE A 197 6.59 2.75 -13.17
N ARG A 198 5.34 2.95 -13.59
CA ARG A 198 4.27 3.41 -12.68
C ARG A 198 4.01 2.40 -11.57
N MET A 199 3.93 1.12 -11.90
CA MET A 199 3.79 0.05 -10.91
C MET A 199 4.98 0.01 -9.94
N LEU A 200 6.21 0.22 -10.42
CA LEU A 200 7.39 0.31 -9.56
C LEU A 200 7.22 1.43 -8.52
N TYR A 201 6.80 2.62 -8.96
CA TYR A 201 6.58 3.74 -8.06
C TYR A 201 5.45 3.46 -7.06
N ILE A 202 4.32 2.92 -7.52
CA ILE A 202 3.16 2.66 -6.67
C ILE A 202 3.46 1.56 -5.64
N TYR A 203 4.06 0.44 -6.05
CA TYR A 203 4.41 -0.62 -5.10
C TYR A 203 5.52 -0.19 -4.14
N THR A 204 6.46 0.65 -4.57
CA THR A 204 7.44 1.28 -3.67
C THR A 204 6.74 2.20 -2.65
N SER A 205 5.75 2.96 -3.08
CA SER A 205 4.94 3.79 -2.17
C SER A 205 4.22 2.94 -1.12
N PHE A 206 3.56 1.86 -1.54
CA PHE A 206 2.84 0.96 -0.62
C PHE A 206 3.79 0.27 0.35
N PHE A 207 4.94 -0.20 -0.13
CA PHE A 207 6.02 -0.73 0.72
C PHE A 207 6.41 0.26 1.82
N LEU A 208 6.64 1.54 1.48
CA LEU A 208 7.05 2.56 2.44
C LEU A 208 5.94 2.87 3.46
N ILE A 209 4.67 2.89 3.07
CA ILE A 209 3.54 3.04 4.01
C ILE A 209 3.43 1.84 4.94
N ALA A 210 3.53 0.62 4.40
CA ALA A 210 3.50 -0.61 5.20
C ALA A 210 4.63 -0.63 6.21
N LEU A 211 5.84 -0.25 5.80
CA LEU A 211 6.99 -0.19 6.70
C LEU A 211 6.82 0.91 7.76
N ASP A 212 6.43 2.13 7.38
CA ASP A 212 6.23 3.25 8.32
C ASP A 212 5.24 2.91 9.43
N TYR A 213 4.19 2.16 9.09
CA TYR A 213 3.22 1.67 10.05
C TYR A 213 3.74 0.49 10.88
N SER A 214 4.39 -0.49 10.25
CA SER A 214 4.88 -1.71 10.94
C SER A 214 5.92 -1.40 12.02
N ILE A 215 6.69 -0.32 11.85
CA ILE A 215 7.73 0.09 12.82
C ILE A 215 7.24 1.16 13.79
N LYS A 216 5.95 1.51 13.81
CA LYS A 216 5.43 2.65 14.56
C LYS A 216 5.74 2.57 16.06
N ASP A 217 5.59 1.38 16.63
CA ASP A 217 5.79 1.12 18.07
C ASP A 217 7.26 0.93 18.44
N TYR A 218 8.17 1.01 17.46
CA TYR A 218 9.61 0.96 17.63
C TYR A 218 10.29 2.26 17.20
N SER A 219 9.51 3.27 16.82
CA SER A 219 10.03 4.56 16.36
C SER A 219 10.85 5.32 17.42
N TYR A 220 10.62 5.03 18.71
CA TYR A 220 11.36 5.60 19.84
C TYR A 220 12.57 4.76 20.30
N LYS A 221 12.74 3.54 19.78
CA LYS A 221 13.86 2.64 20.13
C LYS A 221 15.15 3.07 19.43
N ASP A 222 16.29 2.57 19.88
CA ASP A 222 17.58 2.87 19.26
C ASP A 222 17.74 2.18 17.90
N GLN A 223 18.65 2.69 17.07
CA GLN A 223 18.85 2.18 15.72
C GLN A 223 19.07 0.66 15.65
N PRO A 224 19.92 0.03 16.48
CA PRO A 224 20.14 -1.42 16.42
C PRO A 224 18.85 -2.25 16.61
N ASP A 225 17.96 -1.81 17.52
CA ASP A 225 16.69 -2.49 17.75
C ASP A 225 15.76 -2.39 16.54
N ARG A 226 15.76 -1.23 15.87
CA ARG A 226 14.94 -0.98 14.68
C ARG A 226 15.46 -1.77 13.47
N VAL A 227 16.78 -1.80 13.30
CA VAL A 227 17.43 -2.63 12.26
C VAL A 227 17.08 -4.10 12.47
N ARG A 228 17.20 -4.60 13.70
CA ARG A 228 16.82 -5.98 14.02
C ARG A 228 15.34 -6.26 13.73
N LEU A 229 14.43 -5.37 14.15
CA LEU A 229 13.01 -5.52 13.88
C LEU A 229 12.72 -5.61 12.38
N ILE A 230 13.29 -4.68 11.59
CA ILE A 230 13.07 -4.63 10.15
C ILE A 230 13.65 -5.88 9.48
N SER A 231 14.87 -6.28 9.86
CA SER A 231 15.52 -7.47 9.30
C SER A 231 14.74 -8.76 9.63
N ASP A 232 14.37 -8.95 10.90
CA ASP A 232 13.58 -10.12 11.33
C ASP A 232 12.18 -10.12 10.70
N GLY A 233 11.54 -8.95 10.58
CA GLY A 233 10.23 -8.81 9.94
C GLY A 233 10.28 -9.13 8.44
N ILE A 234 11.31 -8.68 7.73
CA ILE A 234 11.51 -9.02 6.32
C ILE A 234 11.76 -10.51 6.14
N ARG A 235 12.60 -11.12 7.00
CA ARG A 235 12.89 -12.56 6.92
C ARG A 235 11.68 -13.42 7.27
N PHE A 236 11.04 -13.16 8.39
CA PHE A 236 10.10 -14.11 9.01
C PHE A 236 8.63 -13.67 8.98
N GLY A 237 8.34 -12.47 8.48
CA GLY A 237 7.00 -11.89 8.48
C GLY A 237 6.50 -11.50 9.87
N GLU A 238 5.21 -11.23 9.98
CA GLU A 238 4.58 -10.68 11.20
C GLU A 238 4.63 -11.66 12.38
N LYS A 239 4.53 -12.96 12.11
CA LYS A 239 4.55 -13.99 13.16
C LYS A 239 5.94 -14.18 13.77
N GLY A 240 6.97 -13.63 13.14
CA GLY A 240 8.35 -13.64 13.61
C GLY A 240 9.03 -15.01 13.57
N LYS A 241 10.34 -15.01 13.86
CA LYS A 241 11.22 -16.18 13.75
C LYS A 241 10.70 -17.39 14.52
N ALA A 242 10.32 -17.22 15.78
CA ALA A 242 9.91 -18.32 16.66
C ALA A 242 8.71 -19.10 16.10
N LYS A 243 7.69 -18.41 15.59
CA LYS A 243 6.50 -19.08 15.06
C LYS A 243 6.75 -19.70 13.69
N SER A 244 7.58 -19.06 12.87
CA SER A 244 8.02 -19.63 11.58
C SER A 244 8.81 -20.94 11.80
N LEU A 245 9.70 -20.96 12.78
CA LEU A 245 10.42 -22.18 13.20
C LEU A 245 9.47 -23.28 13.71
N GLU A 246 8.46 -22.91 14.50
CA GLU A 246 7.45 -23.87 14.99
C GLU A 246 6.67 -24.51 13.82
N ILE A 247 6.25 -23.72 12.82
CA ILE A 247 5.53 -24.23 11.64
C ILE A 247 6.42 -25.17 10.82
N ILE A 248 7.70 -24.83 10.64
CA ILE A 248 8.68 -25.68 9.95
C ILE A 248 8.80 -27.00 10.71
N SER A 249 9.04 -26.94 12.02
CA SER A 249 9.18 -28.12 12.89
C SER A 249 7.94 -29.03 12.83
N MET A 250 6.73 -28.46 12.90
CA MET A 250 5.47 -29.20 12.77
C MET A 250 5.31 -29.84 11.39
N SER A 251 5.66 -29.13 10.31
CA SER A 251 5.58 -29.65 8.94
C SER A 251 6.55 -30.81 8.74
N THR A 252 7.78 -30.67 9.26
CA THR A 252 8.80 -31.72 9.26
C THR A 252 8.34 -32.94 10.07
N ALA A 253 7.71 -32.73 11.24
CA ALA A 253 7.16 -33.83 12.05
C ALA A 253 6.00 -34.55 11.35
N LEU A 254 5.12 -33.83 10.65
CA LEU A 254 4.06 -34.40 9.83
C LEU A 254 4.64 -35.24 8.68
N LEU A 255 5.62 -34.71 7.94
CA LEU A 255 6.29 -35.44 6.86
C LEU A 255 6.92 -36.75 7.38
N LYS A 256 7.63 -36.69 8.53
CA LYS A 256 8.16 -37.88 9.21
C LYS A 256 7.06 -38.91 9.52
N SER A 257 5.87 -38.46 9.93
CA SER A 257 4.77 -39.35 10.28
C SER A 257 4.09 -40.03 9.07
N PHE A 258 4.08 -39.38 7.90
CA PHE A 258 3.45 -39.91 6.69
C PHE A 258 4.44 -40.66 5.77
N MET A 259 5.73 -40.30 5.78
CA MET A 259 6.76 -40.81 4.85
C MET A 259 7.69 -41.85 5.49
N ALA A 260 7.18 -42.68 6.40
CA ALA A 260 7.94 -43.64 7.22
C ALA A 260 8.72 -44.75 6.46
N LYS A 261 8.94 -44.65 5.14
CA LYS A 261 9.58 -45.67 4.30
C LYS A 261 10.81 -45.22 3.50
N GLU A 262 11.16 -43.93 3.48
CA GLU A 262 12.38 -43.46 2.80
C GLU A 262 13.31 -42.75 3.81
N GLU A 263 14.61 -43.08 3.77
CA GLU A 263 15.68 -42.44 4.56
C GLU A 263 15.92 -41.00 4.06
N HIS A 264 14.98 -40.10 4.32
CA HIS A 264 15.18 -38.67 4.10
C HIS A 264 15.82 -38.03 5.32
N ASP A 265 16.89 -37.25 5.11
CA ASP A 265 17.48 -36.43 6.17
C ASP A 265 16.62 -35.19 6.42
N TYR A 266 15.61 -35.36 7.27
CA TYR A 266 14.71 -34.29 7.67
C TYR A 266 15.44 -33.14 8.40
N GLY A 267 16.61 -33.39 9.01
CA GLY A 267 17.43 -32.35 9.63
C GLY A 267 18.07 -31.46 8.56
N ALA A 268 18.53 -32.05 7.46
CA ALA A 268 19.00 -31.31 6.29
C ALA A 268 17.90 -30.45 5.65
N ILE A 269 16.65 -30.94 5.57
CA ILE A 269 15.51 -30.16 5.05
C ILE A 269 15.23 -28.93 5.93
N GLU A 270 15.18 -29.11 7.25
CA GLU A 270 14.96 -28.00 8.19
C GLU A 270 16.10 -26.96 8.13
N HIS A 271 17.35 -27.44 8.04
CA HIS A 271 18.51 -26.58 7.87
C HIS A 271 18.49 -25.82 6.53
N GLU A 272 18.11 -26.47 5.43
CA GLU A 272 17.99 -25.85 4.12
C GLU A 272 16.94 -24.73 4.14
N VAL A 273 15.75 -25.00 4.68
CA VAL A 273 14.70 -23.97 4.83
C VAL A 273 15.19 -22.79 5.67
N LEU A 274 15.91 -23.07 6.77
CA LEU A 274 16.49 -22.01 7.60
C LEU A 274 17.53 -21.17 6.86
N SER A 275 18.40 -21.83 6.11
CA SER A 275 19.41 -21.15 5.30
C SER A 275 18.79 -20.26 4.23
N GLN A 276 17.62 -20.62 3.69
CA GLN A 276 16.88 -19.76 2.75
C GLN A 276 16.39 -18.47 3.44
N PHE A 277 15.88 -18.55 4.67
CA PHE A 277 15.52 -17.35 5.44
C PHE A 277 16.74 -16.46 5.74
N ASP A 278 17.85 -17.07 6.16
CA ASP A 278 19.06 -16.33 6.50
C ASP A 278 19.77 -15.76 5.24
N SER A 279 19.54 -16.35 4.06
CA SER A 279 20.07 -15.86 2.77
C SER A 279 19.39 -14.58 2.27
N ILE A 280 18.25 -14.20 2.83
CA ILE A 280 17.59 -12.93 2.50
C ILE A 280 18.49 -11.79 2.98
N LEU A 281 18.87 -10.93 2.03
CA LEU A 281 19.76 -9.77 2.24
C LEU A 281 19.06 -8.60 2.97
N SER A 282 18.32 -8.92 4.02
CA SER A 282 17.50 -7.96 4.77
C SER A 282 18.30 -6.97 5.59
N ASP A 283 19.58 -7.26 5.87
CA ASP A 283 20.39 -6.45 6.78
C ASP A 283 20.73 -5.07 6.19
N ASP A 284 21.10 -4.98 4.91
CA ASP A 284 21.45 -3.70 4.27
C ASP A 284 20.23 -2.76 4.15
N ILE A 285 19.08 -3.32 3.72
CA ILE A 285 17.82 -2.59 3.63
C ILE A 285 17.32 -2.16 5.02
N ALA A 286 17.49 -3.02 6.02
CA ALA A 286 17.15 -2.71 7.40
C ALA A 286 18.07 -1.64 8.00
N GLU A 287 19.37 -1.67 7.72
CA GLU A 287 20.34 -0.69 8.20
C GLU A 287 20.02 0.71 7.65
N TYR A 288 19.76 0.79 6.34
CA TYR A 288 19.40 2.06 5.70
C TYR A 288 18.07 2.61 6.23
N LEU A 289 17.01 1.79 6.22
CA LEU A 289 15.65 2.24 6.58
C LEU A 289 15.45 2.38 8.10
N GLY A 290 16.23 1.66 8.91
CA GLY A 290 16.21 1.74 10.37
C GLY A 290 16.91 2.97 10.94
N SER A 291 17.64 3.73 10.11
CA SER A 291 18.25 5.00 10.53
C SER A 291 17.19 6.07 10.83
N THR A 292 17.43 6.88 11.87
CA THR A 292 16.46 7.90 12.32
C THR A 292 16.08 8.88 11.20
N LYS A 293 17.06 9.28 10.38
CA LYS A 293 16.88 10.18 9.25
C LYS A 293 15.90 9.60 8.23
N GLN A 294 16.05 8.32 7.86
CA GLN A 294 15.20 7.71 6.85
C GLN A 294 13.81 7.38 7.39
N MET A 295 13.72 6.93 8.65
CA MET A 295 12.44 6.71 9.30
C MET A 295 11.54 7.95 9.35
N GLN A 296 12.11 9.14 9.52
CA GLN A 296 11.35 10.39 9.47
C GLN A 296 10.83 10.73 8.07
N LYS A 297 11.48 10.20 7.03
CA LYS A 297 11.17 10.48 5.63
C LYS A 297 10.24 9.47 4.97
N LEU A 298 10.08 8.25 5.51
CA LEU A 298 9.30 7.16 4.90
C LEU A 298 7.94 7.63 4.37
N PHE A 299 7.15 8.31 5.20
CA PHE A 299 5.83 8.81 4.81
C PHE A 299 5.89 9.81 3.64
N SER A 300 6.82 10.77 3.69
CA SER A 300 7.00 11.75 2.62
C SER A 300 7.52 11.13 1.31
N LEU A 301 8.41 10.13 1.41
CA LEU A 301 8.90 9.39 0.26
C LEU A 301 7.77 8.58 -0.38
N ALA A 302 6.92 7.94 0.43
CA ALA A 302 5.76 7.22 -0.05
C ALA A 302 4.80 8.13 -0.83
N MET A 303 4.48 9.31 -0.30
CA MET A 303 3.64 10.31 -0.98
C MET A 303 4.23 10.76 -2.32
N ASN A 304 5.55 10.95 -2.39
CA ASN A 304 6.23 11.35 -3.64
C ASN A 304 6.23 10.23 -4.69
N PHE A 305 6.47 8.99 -4.29
CA PHE A 305 6.36 7.85 -5.20
C PHE A 305 4.94 7.65 -5.73
N GLU A 306 3.94 7.80 -4.86
CA GLU A 306 2.52 7.77 -5.23
C GLU A 306 2.23 8.82 -6.30
N LYS A 307 2.63 10.07 -6.05
CA LYS A 307 2.46 11.17 -6.99
C LYS A 307 3.06 10.83 -8.35
N HIS A 308 4.32 10.40 -8.41
CA HIS A 308 4.98 10.04 -9.67
C HIS A 308 4.34 8.85 -10.38
N GLY A 309 3.82 7.87 -9.63
CA GLY A 309 3.08 6.73 -10.18
C GLY A 309 1.86 7.15 -11.00
N TYR A 310 1.21 8.24 -10.61
CA TYR A 310 0.01 8.77 -11.25
C TYR A 310 0.22 10.06 -12.05
N ASP A 311 1.42 10.65 -12.06
CA ASP A 311 1.69 11.86 -12.84
C ASP A 311 1.39 11.60 -14.33
N ARG A 312 0.60 12.47 -14.98
CA ARG A 312 0.14 12.22 -16.35
C ARG A 312 1.29 12.19 -17.35
N GLN A 313 2.33 12.98 -17.09
CA GLN A 313 3.63 12.86 -17.75
C GLN A 313 4.54 12.01 -16.85
N LEU A 314 4.85 10.80 -17.30
CA LEU A 314 5.74 9.92 -16.56
C LEU A 314 7.15 10.51 -16.52
N GLN A 315 7.71 10.64 -15.33
CA GLN A 315 9.11 10.97 -15.13
C GLN A 315 9.93 9.68 -15.03
N SER A 316 11.06 9.63 -15.74
CA SER A 316 11.92 8.44 -15.74
C SER A 316 12.58 8.23 -14.38
N PRO A 317 12.94 6.99 -13.99
CA PRO A 317 13.59 6.73 -12.70
C PRO A 317 14.88 7.55 -12.51
N LEU A 318 15.68 7.74 -13.56
CA LEU A 318 16.92 8.54 -13.49
C LEU A 318 16.68 10.05 -13.35
N GLU A 319 15.45 10.51 -13.62
CA GLU A 319 15.09 11.93 -13.56
C GLU A 319 14.48 12.31 -12.22
N LEU A 320 14.11 11.34 -11.38
CA LEU A 320 13.56 11.58 -10.04
C LEU A 320 14.54 12.33 -9.12
N ALA A 321 14.05 12.88 -8.02
CA ALA A 321 14.92 13.43 -6.99
C ALA A 321 15.89 12.37 -6.45
N PRO A 322 17.15 12.73 -6.08
CA PRO A 322 18.16 11.76 -5.63
C PRO A 322 17.72 10.84 -4.50
N GLU A 323 16.86 11.33 -3.59
CA GLU A 323 16.34 10.54 -2.48
C GLU A 323 15.42 9.40 -2.94
N LEU A 324 14.62 9.63 -3.98
CA LEU A 324 13.77 8.60 -4.59
C LEU A 324 14.62 7.60 -5.39
N GLN A 325 15.61 8.09 -6.15
CA GLN A 325 16.57 7.23 -6.84
C GLN A 325 17.32 6.32 -5.86
N SER A 326 17.65 6.83 -4.68
CA SER A 326 18.33 6.05 -3.64
C SER A 326 17.47 4.90 -3.11
N ILE A 327 16.15 5.10 -2.97
CA ILE A 327 15.23 4.03 -2.59
C ILE A 327 15.12 2.97 -3.70
N ILE A 328 14.98 3.39 -4.96
CA ILE A 328 14.98 2.43 -6.10
C ILE A 328 16.30 1.66 -6.14
N GLY A 329 17.44 2.33 -5.96
CA GLY A 329 18.75 1.71 -5.92
C GLY A 329 18.92 0.72 -4.77
N LEU A 330 18.40 1.04 -3.58
CA LEU A 330 18.37 0.13 -2.43
C LEU A 330 17.57 -1.14 -2.73
N LEU A 331 16.39 -0.99 -3.36
CA LEU A 331 15.54 -2.12 -3.75
C LEU A 331 16.20 -2.98 -4.85
N CYS A 332 16.93 -2.35 -5.78
CA CYS A 332 17.73 -3.08 -6.77
C CYS A 332 18.82 -3.91 -6.10
N ASP A 333 19.56 -3.34 -5.16
CA ASP A 333 20.62 -4.05 -4.43
C ASP A 333 20.07 -5.20 -3.60
N PHE A 334 18.95 -4.97 -2.90
CA PHE A 334 18.27 -6.00 -2.12
C PHE A 334 17.92 -7.25 -2.95
N TYR A 335 17.62 -7.07 -4.24
CA TYR A 335 17.34 -8.15 -5.18
C TYR A 335 18.50 -8.54 -6.10
N ASN A 336 19.70 -7.98 -5.92
CA ASN A 336 20.84 -8.16 -6.81
C ASN A 336 20.55 -7.83 -8.30
N ILE A 337 19.73 -6.81 -8.54
CA ILE A 337 19.40 -6.32 -9.88
C ILE A 337 20.31 -5.14 -10.24
N ASP A 338 20.92 -5.16 -11.43
CA ASP A 338 21.77 -4.06 -11.89
C ASP A 338 20.98 -2.75 -11.99
N ARG A 339 21.30 -1.80 -11.11
CA ARG A 339 20.70 -0.46 -11.06
C ARG A 339 20.70 0.23 -12.42
N LYS A 340 21.68 0.00 -13.30
CA LYS A 340 21.77 0.62 -14.63
C LYS A 340 20.66 0.19 -15.58
N LYS A 341 20.01 -0.94 -15.33
CA LYS A 341 18.85 -1.41 -16.10
C LYS A 341 17.56 -0.71 -15.68
N ILE A 342 17.53 -0.13 -14.48
CA ILE A 342 16.33 0.44 -13.86
C ILE A 342 16.40 1.98 -13.81
N LEU A 343 17.54 2.53 -13.38
CA LEU A 343 17.82 3.97 -13.35
C LEU A 343 18.21 4.47 -14.75
N ILE A 344 17.25 4.41 -15.67
CA ILE A 344 17.40 4.81 -17.06
C ILE A 344 16.60 6.07 -17.37
N LYS A 345 16.93 6.74 -18.47
CA LYS A 345 16.00 7.68 -19.12
C LYS A 345 15.02 6.87 -19.98
N PHE A 346 13.74 7.05 -19.74
CA PHE A 346 12.68 6.45 -20.52
C PHE A 346 12.19 7.48 -21.54
N SER A 347 12.30 7.15 -22.83
CA SER A 347 11.73 7.98 -23.89
C SER A 347 10.28 7.57 -24.11
N ASN A 348 9.36 8.53 -23.98
CA ASN A 348 7.92 8.32 -24.19
C ASN A 348 7.55 7.96 -25.62
#